data_AF-A0A496ZCM4-F1
#
_entry.id   AF-A0A496ZCM4-F1
#
_cell.length_a   1.000
_cell.length_b   1.000
_cell.length_c   1.000
_cell.angle_alpha   90.00
_cell.angle_beta   90.00
_cell.angle_gamma   90.00
#
_symmetry.space_group_name_H-M   'P 1'
#
loop_
_entity.id
_entity.type
_entity.pdbx_description
1 polymer ?
#
loop_
_entity_poly.entity_id
_entity_poly.type
_entity_poly.pdbx_seq_one_letter_code
_entity_poly.pdbx_strand_id
1 'polypeptide(L)'
;MQRLGSNSEDMRDMNLDDTFLGRVKLLVIMIKTFLGDYPLEGYRQKAILKNAEVVQNVCEDWNRYIIQIRSTTEQKEGLEFDHIFHQRVSLLATMAKSFVTGNPMGYHRKMVIRANMDYVCETLQFNPQEEDIKLLKVA
;
A
#
# COMPACT_ATOMS: atom_id res chain seq x y z
N MET A 1 12.23 25.76 21.46
CA MET A 1 11.96 24.66 20.51
C MET A 1 10.88 25.13 19.56
N GLN A 2 11.21 25.42 18.30
CA GLN A 2 10.17 25.63 17.27
C GLN A 2 9.56 24.26 16.97
N ARG A 3 8.25 24.13 17.20
CA ARG A 3 7.50 22.92 16.88
C ARG A 3 7.28 22.93 15.37
N LEU A 4 7.98 22.07 14.65
CA LEU A 4 7.74 21.83 13.23
C LEU A 4 6.57 20.86 13.12
N GLY A 5 5.39 21.38 12.79
CA GLY A 5 4.16 20.60 12.60
C GLY A 5 3.00 21.53 12.25
N SER A 6 2.02 21.00 11.53
CA SER A 6 0.76 21.69 11.23
C SER A 6 0.03 22.05 12.52
N ASN A 7 -0.77 23.11 12.52
CA ASN A 7 -1.65 23.39 13.65
C ASN A 7 -2.67 22.25 13.79
N SER A 8 -3.09 21.94 15.01
CA SER A 8 -4.05 20.85 15.24
C SER A 8 -5.38 21.06 14.53
N GLU A 9 -5.75 22.31 14.25
CA GLU A 9 -6.94 22.70 13.49
C GLU A 9 -6.83 22.32 12.00
N ASP A 10 -5.61 22.20 11.47
CA ASP A 10 -5.34 21.82 10.07
C ASP A 10 -5.13 20.30 9.91
N MET A 11 -5.18 19.53 11.01
CA MET A 11 -4.97 18.09 10.99
C MET A 11 -6.31 17.36 10.92
N ARG A 12 -6.59 16.72 9.77
CA ARG A 12 -7.72 15.80 9.66
C ARG A 12 -7.50 14.57 10.55
N ASP A 13 -8.58 14.02 11.09
CA ASP A 13 -8.57 12.72 11.74
C ASP A 13 -8.06 11.62 10.79
N MET A 14 -7.20 10.77 11.33
CA MET A 14 -6.62 9.63 10.62
C MET A 14 -7.58 8.45 10.67
N ASN A 15 -8.00 7.99 9.49
CA ASN A 15 -8.88 6.82 9.40
C ASN A 15 -8.08 5.53 9.06
N LEU A 16 -8.80 4.41 8.92
CA LEU A 16 -8.19 3.12 8.60
C LEU A 16 -7.51 3.12 7.21
N ASP A 17 -8.09 3.82 6.24
CA ASP A 17 -7.54 3.95 4.89
C ASP A 17 -6.23 4.73 4.92
N ASP A 18 -6.16 5.83 5.67
CA ASP A 18 -4.93 6.62 5.87
C ASP A 18 -3.80 5.76 6.44
N THR A 19 -4.13 4.93 7.44
CA THR A 19 -3.19 3.99 8.05
C THR A 19 -2.73 2.94 7.05
N PHE A 20 -3.65 2.33 6.30
CA PHE A 20 -3.34 1.34 5.28
C PHE A 20 -2.46 1.93 4.18
N LEU A 21 -2.84 3.09 3.63
CA LEU A 21 -2.07 3.79 2.61
C LEU A 21 -0.66 4.16 3.10
N GLY A 22 -0.53 4.61 4.35
CA GLY A 22 0.76 4.85 4.98
C GLY A 22 1.63 3.59 5.01
N ARG A 23 1.05 2.43 5.32
CA ARG A 23 1.72 1.12 5.34
C ARG A 23 2.12 0.67 3.93
N VAL A 24 1.28 0.87 2.92
CA VAL A 24 1.59 0.56 1.52
C VAL A 24 2.72 1.45 1.00
N LYS A 25 2.67 2.77 1.26
CA LYS A 25 3.75 3.70 0.88
C LYS A 25 5.08 3.31 1.54
N LEU A 26 5.05 2.94 2.82
CA LEU A 26 6.24 2.47 3.53
C LEU A 26 6.77 1.15 2.92
N LEU A 27 5.89 0.22 2.56
CA LEU A 27 6.25 -1.03 1.89
C LEU A 27 6.95 -0.75 0.55
N VAL A 28 6.41 0.15 -0.26
CA VAL A 28 7.02 0.58 -1.53
C VAL A 28 8.43 1.12 -1.30
N ILE A 29 8.63 2.00 -0.33
CA ILE A 29 9.96 2.57 -0.01
C ILE A 29 10.93 1.45 0.39
N MET A 30 10.50 0.52 1.24
CA MET A 30 11.31 -0.63 1.68
C MET A 30 11.70 -1.56 0.52
N ILE A 31 10.80 -1.75 -0.45
CA ILE A 31 11.08 -2.55 -1.64
C ILE A 31 12.05 -1.81 -2.58
N LYS A 32 11.90 -0.49 -2.73
CA LYS A 32 12.84 0.35 -3.51
C LYS A 32 14.25 0.27 -2.95
N THR A 33 14.40 0.34 -1.63
CA THR A 33 15.73 0.22 -1.00
C THR A 33 16.33 -1.16 -1.22
N PHE A 34 15.54 -2.23 -1.12
CA PHE A 34 15.99 -3.59 -1.47
C PHE A 34 16.46 -3.68 -2.93
N LEU A 35 15.69 -3.15 -3.88
CA LEU A 35 16.04 -3.19 -5.30
C LEU A 35 17.26 -2.34 -5.67
N GLY A 36 17.58 -1.33 -4.87
CA GLY A 36 18.78 -0.50 -4.99
C GLY A 36 20.01 -1.11 -4.29
N ASP A 37 19.96 -2.40 -3.94
CA ASP A 37 21.02 -3.14 -3.26
C ASP A 37 21.49 -2.47 -1.94
N TYR A 38 20.57 -1.76 -1.28
CA TYR A 38 20.81 -1.18 0.04
C TYR A 38 20.85 -2.28 1.10
N PRO A 39 21.79 -2.25 2.06
CA PRO A 39 21.89 -3.28 3.08
C PRO A 39 20.65 -3.30 3.97
N LEU A 40 19.88 -4.39 3.88
CA LEU A 40 18.71 -4.66 4.70
C LEU A 40 19.06 -5.79 5.65
N GLU A 41 19.57 -5.45 6.82
CA GLU A 41 19.96 -6.41 7.86
C GLU A 41 19.29 -6.09 9.21
N GLY A 42 19.19 -7.11 10.06
CA GLY A 42 18.75 -6.99 11.45
C GLY A 42 17.36 -6.35 11.60
N TYR A 43 17.32 -5.15 12.17
CA TYR A 43 16.06 -4.42 12.43
C TYR A 43 15.29 -4.10 11.14
N ARG A 44 15.98 -3.80 10.04
CA ARG A 44 15.33 -3.41 8.77
C ARG A 44 14.53 -4.57 8.19
N GLN A 45 15.10 -5.78 8.21
CA GLN A 45 14.41 -7.00 7.78
C GLN A 45 13.16 -7.26 8.62
N LYS A 46 13.27 -7.15 9.94
CA LYS A 46 12.12 -7.30 10.86
C LYS A 46 11.03 -6.27 10.59
N ALA A 47 11.41 -5.01 10.33
CA ALA A 47 10.47 -3.95 10.01
C ALA A 47 9.74 -4.22 8.68
N ILE A 48 10.45 -4.72 7.67
CA ILE A 48 9.85 -5.10 6.38
C ILE A 48 8.85 -6.24 6.57
N LEU A 49 9.24 -7.31 7.27
CA LEU A 49 8.37 -8.45 7.54
C LEU A 49 7.09 -8.03 8.25
N LYS A 50 7.22 -7.25 9.33
CA LYS A 50 6.07 -6.77 10.11
C LYS A 50 5.16 -5.86 9.28
N ASN A 51 5.73 -4.96 8.49
CA ASN A 51 4.95 -4.07 7.64
C ASN A 51 4.22 -4.83 6.53
N ALA A 52 4.91 -5.77 5.88
CA ALA A 52 4.35 -6.62 4.84
C ALA A 52 3.23 -7.52 5.37
N GLU A 53 3.38 -8.09 6.57
CA GLU A 53 2.34 -8.88 7.23
C GLU A 53 1.07 -8.06 7.49
N VAL A 54 1.20 -6.84 8.03
CA VAL A 54 0.05 -5.94 8.24
C VAL A 54 -0.65 -5.61 6.92
N VAL A 55 0.12 -5.23 5.89
CA VAL A 55 -0.43 -4.92 4.56
C VAL A 55 -1.15 -6.13 3.96
N GLN A 56 -0.56 -7.31 4.09
CA GLN A 56 -1.11 -8.55 3.56
C GLN A 56 -2.43 -8.91 4.25
N ASN A 57 -2.49 -8.85 5.57
CA ASN A 57 -3.71 -9.13 6.34
C ASN A 57 -4.86 -8.22 5.92
N VAL A 58 -4.60 -6.92 5.76
CA VAL A 58 -5.61 -5.98 5.27
C VAL A 58 -6.08 -6.37 3.86
N CYS A 59 -5.17 -6.73 2.95
CA CYS A 59 -5.57 -7.17 1.60
C CYS A 59 -6.37 -8.48 1.60
N GLU A 60 -6.08 -9.40 2.52
CA GLU A 60 -6.81 -10.67 2.67
C GLU A 60 -8.23 -10.44 3.24
N ASP A 61 -8.37 -9.55 4.21
CA ASP A 61 -9.66 -9.13 4.74
C ASP A 61 -10.50 -8.42 3.68
N TRP A 62 -9.88 -7.55 2.87
CA TRP A 62 -10.53 -6.93 1.71
C TRP A 62 -10.94 -7.94 0.65
N ASN A 63 -10.11 -8.94 0.34
CA ASN A 63 -10.49 -10.01 -0.58
C ASN A 63 -11.70 -10.79 -0.06
N ARG A 64 -11.77 -11.07 1.25
CA ARG A 64 -12.92 -11.71 1.89
C ARG A 64 -14.17 -10.83 1.78
N TYR A 65 -14.02 -9.52 2.00
CA TYR A 65 -15.09 -8.54 1.88
C TYR A 65 -15.60 -8.39 0.43
N ILE A 66 -14.73 -8.31 -0.57
CA ILE A 66 -15.13 -8.27 -1.99
C ILE A 66 -15.85 -9.55 -2.42
N ILE A 67 -15.39 -10.72 -1.96
CA ILE A 67 -16.10 -12.00 -2.19
C ILE A 67 -17.50 -11.94 -1.59
N GLN A 68 -17.67 -11.34 -0.41
CA GLN A 68 -18.97 -11.15 0.24
C GLN A 68 -19.84 -10.06 -0.43
N ILE A 69 -19.30 -8.93 -0.88
CA ILE A 69 -20.07 -7.89 -1.59
C ILE A 69 -20.54 -8.37 -2.96
N ARG A 70 -19.72 -9.15 -3.69
CA ARG A 70 -20.18 -9.76 -4.94
C ARG A 70 -21.40 -10.67 -4.74
N SER A 71 -21.67 -11.11 -3.51
CA SER A 71 -22.92 -11.78 -3.13
C SER A 71 -24.01 -10.87 -2.54
N THR A 72 -23.71 -9.65 -2.11
CA THR A 72 -24.67 -8.70 -1.51
C THR A 72 -24.28 -7.24 -1.80
N THR A 73 -25.11 -6.55 -2.57
CA THR A 73 -24.93 -5.19 -3.08
C THR A 73 -25.06 -4.10 -2.00
N GLU A 74 -24.04 -3.90 -1.17
CA GLU A 74 -23.94 -2.70 -0.32
C GLU A 74 -22.53 -2.09 -0.44
N GLN A 75 -22.43 -0.95 -1.13
CA GLN A 75 -21.22 -0.13 -1.22
C GLN A 75 -21.05 0.66 0.09
N LYS A 76 -19.91 0.51 0.76
CA LYS A 76 -19.51 1.39 1.87
C LYS A 76 -18.71 2.57 1.34
N GLU A 77 -18.97 3.75 1.91
CA GLU A 77 -18.19 4.97 1.72
C GLU A 77 -16.75 4.77 2.26
N GLY A 78 -15.79 4.71 1.35
CA GLY A 78 -14.37 4.55 1.61
C GLY A 78 -13.58 4.77 0.31
N LEU A 79 -12.25 4.77 0.38
CA LEU A 79 -11.41 4.86 -0.82
C LEU A 79 -11.64 3.64 -1.72
N GLU A 80 -12.33 3.84 -2.85
CA GLU A 80 -12.69 2.76 -3.78
C GLU A 80 -11.48 2.44 -4.68
N PHE A 81 -10.50 1.72 -4.12
CA PHE A 81 -9.49 1.07 -4.93
C PHE A 81 -10.05 -0.20 -5.55
N ASP A 82 -9.69 -0.47 -6.80
CA ASP A 82 -10.14 -1.68 -7.47
C ASP A 82 -9.50 -2.94 -6.88
N HIS A 83 -10.13 -4.08 -7.13
CA HIS A 83 -9.59 -5.39 -6.75
C HIS A 83 -8.18 -5.67 -7.32
N ILE A 84 -7.81 -5.02 -8.44
CA ILE A 84 -6.49 -5.16 -9.05
C ILE A 84 -5.45 -4.52 -8.14
N PHE A 85 -5.68 -3.32 -7.62
CA PHE A 85 -4.81 -2.65 -6.67
C PHE A 85 -4.52 -3.51 -5.44
N HIS A 86 -5.57 -4.07 -4.81
CA HIS A 86 -5.39 -4.94 -3.64
C HIS A 86 -4.59 -6.21 -3.98
N GLN A 87 -4.80 -6.82 -5.15
CA GLN A 87 -4.00 -7.96 -5.60
C GLN A 87 -2.52 -7.58 -5.81
N ARG A 88 -2.25 -6.43 -6.41
CA ARG A 88 -0.89 -5.93 -6.66
C ARG A 88 -0.16 -5.62 -5.35
N VAL A 89 -0.84 -4.99 -4.41
CA VAL A 89 -0.32 -4.71 -3.06
C VAL A 89 -0.04 -6.00 -2.30
N SER A 90 -0.96 -6.97 -2.33
CA SER A 90 -0.76 -8.29 -1.71
C SER A 90 0.44 -9.04 -2.30
N LEU A 91 0.61 -8.99 -3.62
CA LEU A 91 1.77 -9.58 -4.29
C LEU A 91 3.08 -8.91 -3.87
N LEU A 92 3.12 -7.57 -3.78
CA LEU A 92 4.28 -6.83 -3.27
C LEU A 92 4.63 -7.24 -1.82
N ALA A 93 3.63 -7.37 -0.95
CA ALA A 93 3.84 -7.82 0.43
C ALA A 93 4.41 -9.25 0.49
N THR A 94 3.88 -10.16 -0.33
CA THR A 94 4.40 -11.53 -0.45
C THR A 94 5.84 -11.57 -0.94
N MET A 95 6.16 -10.79 -1.98
CA MET A 95 7.53 -10.69 -2.50
C MET A 95 8.49 -10.08 -1.47
N ALA A 96 8.03 -9.08 -0.71
CA ALA A 96 8.80 -8.50 0.40
C ALA A 96 9.18 -9.52 1.46
N LYS A 97 8.22 -10.34 1.91
CA LYS A 97 8.49 -11.43 2.85
C LYS A 97 9.47 -12.44 2.26
N SER A 98 9.32 -12.76 0.98
CA SER A 98 10.19 -13.73 0.28
C SER A 98 11.64 -13.27 0.20
N PHE A 99 11.95 -12.04 -0.22
CA PHE A 99 13.36 -11.64 -0.32
C PHE A 99 14.02 -11.41 1.04
N VAL A 100 13.26 -10.96 2.05
CA VAL A 100 13.82 -10.79 3.40
C VAL A 100 14.19 -12.14 4.03
N THR A 101 13.48 -13.21 3.67
CA THR A 101 13.79 -14.58 4.13
C THR A 101 14.93 -15.23 3.34
N GLY A 102 15.65 -14.46 2.51
CA GLY A 102 16.84 -14.94 1.79
C GLY A 102 16.52 -15.69 0.50
N ASN A 103 15.28 -15.64 0.01
CA ASN A 103 14.96 -16.26 -1.28
C ASN A 103 15.68 -15.52 -2.42
N PRO A 104 16.30 -16.24 -3.37
CA PRO A 104 17.05 -15.61 -4.46
C PRO A 104 16.12 -14.76 -5.34
N MET A 105 16.52 -13.51 -5.57
CA MET A 105 15.81 -12.58 -6.44
C MET A 105 16.56 -12.39 -7.76
N GLY A 106 16.33 -13.32 -8.68
CA GLY A 106 16.83 -13.22 -10.05
C GLY A 106 16.22 -12.04 -10.81
N TYR A 107 16.82 -11.73 -11.97
CA TYR A 107 16.44 -10.58 -12.82
C TYR A 107 14.92 -10.48 -13.07
N HIS A 108 14.27 -11.59 -13.47
CA HIS A 108 12.84 -11.61 -13.74
C HIS A 108 11.99 -11.25 -12.51
N ARG A 109 12.36 -11.73 -11.32
CA ARG A 109 11.65 -11.40 -10.08
C ARG A 109 11.78 -9.92 -9.74
N LYS A 110 12.98 -9.35 -9.88
CA LYS A 110 13.21 -7.91 -9.71
C LYS A 110 12.37 -7.08 -10.70
N MET A 111 12.23 -7.53 -11.95
CA MET A 111 11.38 -6.88 -12.96
C MET A 111 9.89 -6.93 -12.60
N VAL A 112 9.39 -8.08 -12.14
CA VAL A 112 8.00 -8.21 -11.68
C VAL A 112 7.74 -7.30 -10.49
N ILE A 113 8.66 -7.23 -9.52
CA ILE A 113 8.53 -6.31 -8.38
C ILE A 113 8.41 -4.86 -8.88
N ARG A 114 9.27 -4.43 -9.80
CA ARG A 114 9.22 -3.07 -10.37
C ARG A 114 7.87 -2.77 -11.02
N ALA A 115 7.40 -3.64 -11.91
CA ALA A 115 6.13 -3.44 -12.60
C ALA A 115 4.93 -3.32 -11.64
N ASN A 116 4.87 -4.15 -10.59
CA ASN A 116 3.81 -4.03 -9.59
C ASN A 116 3.93 -2.75 -8.75
N MET A 117 5.16 -2.35 -8.43
CA MET A 117 5.44 -1.14 -7.68
C MET A 117 5.07 0.12 -8.48
N ASP A 118 5.37 0.14 -9.78
CA ASP A 118 5.04 1.25 -10.67
C ASP A 118 3.53 1.43 -10.75
N TYR A 119 2.77 0.34 -10.98
CA TYR A 119 1.30 0.35 -10.94
C TYR A 119 0.76 0.90 -9.61
N VAL A 120 1.27 0.42 -8.48
CA VAL A 120 0.84 0.88 -7.16
C VAL A 120 1.19 2.34 -6.95
N CYS A 121 2.38 2.80 -7.37
CA CYS A 121 2.75 4.20 -7.30
C CYS A 121 1.85 5.09 -8.14
N GLU A 122 1.55 4.70 -9.38
CA GLU A 122 0.63 5.42 -10.27
C GLU A 122 -0.78 5.51 -9.65
N THR A 123 -1.29 4.40 -9.13
CA THR A 123 -2.60 4.36 -8.46
C THR A 123 -2.62 5.25 -7.21
N LEU A 124 -1.54 5.28 -6.44
CA LEU A 124 -1.42 6.10 -5.23
C LEU A 124 -1.20 7.59 -5.52
N GLN A 125 -0.70 7.96 -6.70
CA GLN A 125 -0.60 9.36 -7.13
C GLN A 125 -1.97 9.95 -7.38
N PHE A 126 -2.91 9.14 -7.88
CA PHE A 126 -4.30 9.50 -8.05
C PHE A 126 -5.09 9.17 -6.79
N ASN A 127 -4.96 10.01 -5.77
CA ASN A 127 -5.82 9.96 -4.59
C ASN A 127 -6.79 11.14 -4.67
N PRO A 128 -7.93 11.01 -5.39
CA PRO A 128 -8.82 12.13 -5.60
C PRO A 128 -9.26 12.67 -4.25
N GLN A 129 -8.96 13.94 -4.00
CA GLN A 129 -9.52 14.64 -2.86
C GLN A 129 -11.05 14.70 -3.05
N GLU A 130 -11.79 14.87 -1.96
CA GLU A 130 -13.26 15.01 -2.01
C GLU A 130 -13.69 16.13 -2.98
N GLU A 131 -12.82 17.12 -3.17
CA GLU A 131 -12.92 18.24 -4.11
C GLU A 131 -12.78 17.79 -5.58
N ASP A 132 -11.88 16.86 -5.88
CA ASP A 132 -11.68 16.29 -7.22
C ASP A 132 -12.87 15.44 -7.66
N ILE A 133 -13.48 14.71 -6.72
CA ILE A 133 -14.68 13.90 -6.96
C ILE A 133 -15.90 14.81 -7.22
N LYS A 134 -16.01 15.95 -6.51
CA LYS A 134 -17.06 16.95 -6.75
C LYS A 134 -16.93 17.59 -8.13
N LEU A 135 -15.71 17.88 -8.57
CA LEU A 135 -15.43 18.43 -9.91
C LEU A 135 -15.83 17.46 -11.04
N LEU A 136 -15.61 16.15 -10.85
CA LEU A 136 -15.95 15.12 -11.83
C LEU A 136 -17.45 14.85 -11.97
N LYS A 137 -18.28 15.22 -10.99
CA LYS A 137 -19.75 15.02 -11.00
C LYS A 137 -20.53 16.10 -11.77
N VAL A 138 -19.88 17.15 -12.28
CA VAL A 138 -20.53 18.28 -12.96
C VAL A 138 -20.30 18.28 -14.49
N ALA A 139 -19.63 17.25 -15.03
CA ALA A 139 -19.36 17.09 -16.46
C ALA A 139 -20.30 16.06 -17.11
#